data_AF-A0A3N6AAU5-F1
#
_entry.id   AF-A0A3N6AAU5-F1
#
_cell.length_a   1.000
_cell.length_b   1.000
_cell.length_c   1.000
_cell.angle_alpha   90.00
_cell.angle_beta   90.00
_cell.angle_gamma   90.00
#
_symmetry.space_group_name_H-M   'P 1'
#
loop_
_entity.id
_entity.type
_entity.pdbx_description
1 polymer ?
#
loop_
_entity_poly.entity_id
_entity_poly.type
_entity_poly.pdbx_seq_one_letter_code
_entity_poly.pdbx_strand_id
1 'polypeptide(L)'
;MKESIELNYCLNMPRYGQHFEDGEWPQNVLVDEKDADYWGESICGLACLRMIMGHFQIPVASSYELLVEGIRLNAYCEKGWIHQGLANIATKYGLKAVPLAIKDGEALEELLSKKGPVIVSVTGQLPEDGRKGGHLIVACGRYQENGIQMIAFRDPSRWGKTNSNVSEKRFLSSFTGRGIVFEKY
;
A
#
# COMPACT_ATOMS: atom_id res chain seq x y z
N MET A 1 32.55 5.51 6.04
CA MET A 1 31.34 5.82 5.25
C MET A 1 30.63 4.50 5.05
N LYS A 2 29.42 4.31 5.58
CA LYS A 2 28.61 3.15 5.22
C LYS A 2 28.10 3.41 3.81
N GLU A 3 28.44 2.56 2.85
CA GLU A 3 27.70 2.51 1.59
C GLU A 3 26.23 2.29 1.96
N SER A 4 25.41 3.33 1.79
CA SER A 4 23.97 3.19 1.89
C SER A 4 23.56 2.31 0.73
N ILE A 5 23.28 1.03 1.01
CA ILE A 5 22.60 0.16 0.04
C ILE A 5 21.32 0.90 -0.32
N GLU A 6 21.20 1.31 -1.59
CA GLU A 6 19.98 1.92 -2.10
C GLU A 6 18.83 0.95 -1.91
N LEU A 7 18.01 1.21 -0.91
CA LEU A 7 16.93 0.31 -0.55
C LEU A 7 15.77 0.61 -1.48
N ASN A 8 15.52 -0.28 -2.45
CA ASN A 8 14.42 -0.15 -3.39
C ASN A 8 13.76 -1.51 -3.69
N TYR A 9 12.72 -1.83 -2.92
CA TYR A 9 11.96 -3.07 -3.09
C TYR A 9 11.11 -3.10 -4.36
N CYS A 10 10.89 -1.98 -5.06
CA CYS A 10 10.12 -2.00 -6.32
C CYS A 10 10.77 -2.94 -7.35
N LEU A 11 12.10 -3.09 -7.33
CA LEU A 11 12.83 -3.92 -8.28
C LEU A 11 12.40 -5.39 -8.25
N ASN A 12 11.97 -5.89 -7.09
CA ASN A 12 11.64 -7.31 -6.88
C ASN A 12 10.21 -7.54 -6.35
N MET A 13 9.41 -6.48 -6.22
CA MET A 13 8.02 -6.56 -5.77
C MET A 13 7.05 -6.41 -6.95
N PRO A 14 6.14 -7.38 -7.17
CA PRO A 14 5.10 -7.25 -8.18
C PRO A 14 4.11 -6.14 -7.79
N ARG A 15 3.54 -5.48 -8.79
CA ARG A 15 2.45 -4.50 -8.59
C ARG A 15 1.11 -5.20 -8.80
N TYR A 16 0.25 -5.20 -7.78
CA TYR A 16 -1.16 -5.59 -7.92
C TYR A 16 -2.03 -4.33 -8.12
N GLY A 17 -2.92 -4.37 -9.10
CA GLY A 17 -3.87 -3.28 -9.34
C GLY A 17 -5.07 -3.33 -8.38
N GLN A 18 -5.73 -2.19 -8.21
CA GLN A 18 -6.98 -2.12 -7.43
C GLN A 18 -8.23 -2.51 -8.23
N HIS A 19 -8.14 -2.66 -9.55
CA HIS A 19 -9.24 -3.17 -10.37
C HIS A 19 -9.20 -4.70 -10.43
N PHE A 20 -10.38 -5.33 -10.39
CA PHE A 20 -10.50 -6.79 -10.47
C PHE A 20 -10.10 -7.31 -11.85
N GLU A 21 -9.44 -8.45 -11.88
CA GLU A 21 -9.11 -9.16 -13.13
C GLU A 21 -10.33 -9.95 -13.66
N ASP A 22 -10.30 -10.28 -14.95
CA ASP A 22 -11.37 -11.06 -15.58
C ASP A 22 -11.58 -12.40 -14.84
N GLY A 23 -12.81 -12.65 -14.41
CA GLY A 23 -13.18 -13.87 -13.69
C GLY A 23 -12.86 -13.85 -12.17
N GLU A 24 -12.22 -12.80 -11.66
CA GLU A 24 -11.98 -12.64 -10.21
C GLU A 24 -13.26 -12.29 -9.46
N TRP A 25 -14.13 -11.48 -10.08
CA TRP A 25 -15.43 -11.09 -9.51
C TRP A 25 -16.53 -12.04 -9.97
N PRO A 26 -17.33 -12.64 -9.07
CA PRO A 26 -18.44 -13.51 -9.45
C PRO A 26 -19.56 -12.77 -10.20
N GLN A 27 -20.13 -13.42 -11.21
CA GLN A 27 -21.23 -12.82 -12.00
C GLN A 27 -22.46 -12.53 -11.13
N ASN A 28 -23.07 -11.35 -11.34
CA ASN A 28 -24.30 -10.91 -10.68
C ASN A 28 -24.22 -10.87 -9.14
N VAL A 29 -23.02 -10.68 -8.58
CA VAL A 29 -22.80 -10.52 -7.14
C VAL A 29 -22.53 -9.06 -6.80
N LEU A 30 -23.17 -8.60 -5.73
CA LEU A 30 -22.85 -7.36 -5.04
C LEU A 30 -22.22 -7.69 -3.69
N VAL A 31 -21.22 -6.92 -3.29
CA VAL A 31 -20.67 -6.94 -1.93
C VAL A 31 -21.03 -5.62 -1.29
N ASP A 32 -21.76 -5.67 -0.18
CA ASP A 32 -22.27 -4.48 0.52
C ASP A 32 -23.04 -3.53 -0.42
N GLU A 33 -23.92 -4.10 -1.25
CA GLU A 33 -24.74 -3.38 -2.24
C GLU A 33 -23.94 -2.68 -3.37
N LYS A 34 -22.65 -2.99 -3.51
CA LYS A 34 -21.77 -2.40 -4.54
C LYS A 34 -21.18 -3.46 -5.47
N ASP A 35 -20.91 -3.05 -6.70
CA ASP A 35 -20.35 -3.89 -7.77
C ASP A 35 -18.81 -3.80 -7.85
N ALA A 36 -18.26 -4.56 -8.81
CA ALA A 36 -16.83 -4.63 -9.06
C ALA A 36 -16.22 -3.27 -9.43
N ASP A 37 -16.95 -2.41 -10.15
CA ASP A 37 -16.46 -1.11 -10.60
C ASP A 37 -16.30 -0.16 -9.42
N TYR A 38 -17.32 -0.09 -8.55
CA TYR A 38 -17.23 0.70 -7.31
C TYR A 38 -16.06 0.24 -6.44
N TRP A 39 -15.96 -1.07 -6.20
CA TRP A 39 -14.89 -1.61 -5.38
C TRP A 39 -13.52 -1.44 -6.04
N GLY A 40 -13.44 -1.50 -7.37
CA GLY A 40 -12.23 -1.28 -8.14
C GLY A 40 -11.60 0.10 -7.91
N GLU A 41 -12.40 1.09 -7.54
CA GLU A 41 -11.92 2.43 -7.17
C GLU A 41 -11.54 2.55 -5.68
N SER A 42 -11.97 1.61 -4.84
CA SER A 42 -11.94 1.75 -3.38
C SER A 42 -11.06 0.72 -2.65
N ILE A 43 -10.55 -0.31 -3.33
CA ILE A 43 -9.74 -1.38 -2.73
C ILE A 43 -8.21 -1.16 -2.76
N CYS A 44 -7.74 0.08 -2.88
CA CYS A 44 -6.31 0.38 -2.90
C CYS A 44 -5.54 -0.24 -1.71
N GLY A 45 -6.14 -0.27 -0.52
CA GLY A 45 -5.57 -0.93 0.67
C GLY A 45 -5.39 -2.45 0.52
N LEU A 46 -6.35 -3.13 -0.10
CA LEU A 46 -6.28 -4.58 -0.32
C LEU A 46 -5.26 -4.93 -1.40
N ALA A 47 -5.21 -4.14 -2.48
CA ALA A 47 -4.18 -4.29 -3.50
C ALA A 47 -2.77 -4.08 -2.91
N CYS A 48 -2.62 -3.13 -1.97
CA CYS A 48 -1.39 -2.98 -1.20
C CYS A 48 -1.08 -4.21 -0.33
N LEU A 49 -2.07 -4.79 0.34
CA LEU A 49 -1.87 -6.05 1.08
C LEU A 49 -1.40 -7.19 0.17
N ARG A 50 -1.96 -7.32 -1.04
CA ARG A 50 -1.50 -8.33 -2.02
C ARG A 50 -0.02 -8.16 -2.37
N MET A 51 0.44 -6.91 -2.54
CA MET A 51 1.86 -6.60 -2.79
C MET A 51 2.74 -6.98 -1.59
N ILE A 52 2.29 -6.72 -0.36
CA ILE A 52 2.98 -7.15 0.87
C ILE A 52 3.03 -8.68 0.97
N MET A 53 1.93 -9.38 0.71
CA MET A 53 1.89 -10.86 0.71
C MET A 53 2.90 -11.45 -0.29
N GLY A 54 2.94 -10.89 -1.50
CA GLY A 54 3.91 -11.28 -2.52
C GLY A 54 5.36 -11.06 -2.07
N HIS A 55 5.63 -9.93 -1.39
CA HIS A 55 6.96 -9.65 -0.84
C HIS A 55 7.41 -10.68 0.19
N PHE A 56 6.55 -11.05 1.14
CA PHE A 56 6.86 -12.06 2.17
C PHE A 56 6.80 -13.51 1.67
N GLN A 57 6.53 -13.70 0.37
CA GLN A 57 6.42 -15.00 -0.28
C GLN A 57 5.44 -15.92 0.46
N ILE A 58 4.28 -15.36 0.81
CA ILE A 58 3.15 -16.11 1.34
C ILE A 58 2.04 -16.19 0.26
N PRO A 59 1.08 -17.12 0.37
CA PRO A 59 -0.03 -17.19 -0.56
C PRO A 59 -0.74 -15.83 -0.68
N VAL A 60 -0.87 -15.35 -1.92
CA VAL A 60 -1.53 -14.07 -2.23
C VAL A 60 -2.99 -14.35 -2.54
N ALA A 61 -3.88 -13.94 -1.64
CA ALA A 61 -5.32 -14.03 -1.87
C ALA A 61 -5.77 -13.10 -3.02
N SER A 62 -6.89 -13.44 -3.64
CA SER A 62 -7.53 -12.58 -4.64
C SER A 62 -8.08 -11.30 -3.98
N SER A 63 -8.21 -10.24 -4.77
CA SER A 63 -8.85 -8.99 -4.35
C SER A 63 -10.28 -9.22 -3.86
N TYR A 64 -11.02 -10.13 -4.51
CA TYR A 64 -12.40 -10.45 -4.13
C TYR A 64 -12.47 -11.15 -2.76
N GLU A 65 -11.63 -12.15 -2.52
CA GLU A 65 -11.55 -12.82 -1.21
C GLU A 65 -11.19 -11.84 -0.09
N LEU A 66 -10.20 -10.98 -0.32
CA LEU A 66 -9.80 -9.97 0.65
C LEU A 66 -10.90 -8.93 0.90
N LEU A 67 -11.68 -8.57 -0.13
CA LEU A 67 -12.81 -7.67 0.00
C LEU A 67 -13.89 -8.27 0.90
N VAL A 68 -14.38 -9.46 0.57
CA VAL A 68 -15.43 -10.13 1.33
C VAL A 68 -15.01 -10.29 2.80
N GLU A 69 -13.77 -10.71 3.03
CA GLU A 69 -13.23 -10.85 4.37
C GLU A 69 -13.10 -9.50 5.10
N GLY A 70 -12.65 -8.46 4.40
CA GLY A 70 -12.51 -7.12 4.95
C GLY A 70 -13.84 -6.50 5.36
N ILE A 71 -14.88 -6.66 4.55
CA ILE A 71 -16.23 -6.21 4.86
C ILE A 71 -16.78 -6.95 6.07
N ARG A 72 -16.64 -8.28 6.11
CA ARG A 72 -17.03 -9.10 7.28
C ARG A 72 -16.33 -8.68 8.58
N LEU A 73 -15.11 -8.17 8.48
CA LEU A 73 -14.32 -7.68 9.60
C LEU A 73 -14.59 -6.21 9.97
N ASN A 74 -15.51 -5.53 9.30
CA ASN A 74 -15.73 -4.08 9.44
C ASN A 74 -14.42 -3.27 9.24
N ALA A 75 -13.57 -3.72 8.31
CA ALA A 75 -12.28 -3.09 8.01
C ALA A 75 -12.37 -1.91 7.02
N TYR A 76 -13.58 -1.63 6.51
CA TYR A 76 -13.88 -0.54 5.59
C TYR A 76 -14.89 0.43 6.20
N CYS A 77 -14.77 1.72 5.90
CA CYS A 77 -15.72 2.75 6.25
C CYS A 77 -15.84 3.76 5.10
N GLU A 78 -16.70 4.78 5.23
CA GLU A 78 -16.88 5.81 4.20
C GLU A 78 -15.59 6.55 3.81
N LYS A 79 -14.58 6.56 4.69
CA LYS A 79 -13.27 7.19 4.44
C LYS A 79 -12.25 6.22 3.81
N GLY A 80 -12.66 5.00 3.49
CA GLY A 80 -11.82 3.94 2.96
C GLY A 80 -11.41 2.90 3.99
N TRP A 81 -10.33 2.17 3.68
CA TRP A 81 -9.81 1.08 4.49
C TRP A 81 -9.15 1.56 5.78
N ILE A 82 -9.58 0.98 6.90
CA ILE A 82 -9.07 1.26 8.23
C ILE A 82 -7.72 0.55 8.38
N HIS A 83 -6.66 1.27 8.78
CA HIS A 83 -5.32 0.67 8.90
C HIS A 83 -5.29 -0.53 9.84
N GLN A 84 -5.98 -0.45 10.99
CA GLN A 84 -6.10 -1.58 11.90
C GLN A 84 -6.90 -2.73 11.28
N GLY A 85 -7.92 -2.43 10.47
CA GLY A 85 -8.66 -3.43 9.72
C GLY A 85 -7.78 -4.19 8.73
N LEU A 86 -6.95 -3.47 7.95
CA LEU A 86 -5.97 -4.07 7.05
C LEU A 86 -4.92 -4.93 7.79
N ALA A 87 -4.45 -4.45 8.95
CA ALA A 87 -3.54 -5.23 9.80
C ALA A 87 -4.19 -6.53 10.29
N ASN A 88 -5.46 -6.47 10.73
CA ASN A 88 -6.22 -7.64 11.17
C ASN A 88 -6.42 -8.65 10.04
N ILE A 89 -6.67 -8.18 8.80
CA ILE A 89 -6.73 -9.04 7.62
C ILE A 89 -5.38 -9.73 7.42
N ALA A 90 -4.27 -8.98 7.37
CA ALA A 90 -2.93 -9.53 7.16
C ALA A 90 -2.56 -10.62 8.17
N THR A 91 -2.96 -10.48 9.43
CA THR A 91 -2.78 -11.48 10.49
C THR A 91 -3.45 -12.82 10.19
N LYS A 92 -4.63 -12.82 9.56
CA LYS A 92 -5.29 -14.07 9.15
C LYS A 92 -4.53 -14.82 8.05
N TYR A 93 -3.72 -14.12 7.28
CA TYR A 93 -2.89 -14.68 6.22
C TYR A 93 -1.44 -14.96 6.66
N GLY A 94 -1.15 -14.92 7.96
CA GLY A 94 0.17 -15.29 8.48
C GLY A 94 1.20 -14.16 8.45
N LEU A 95 0.76 -12.90 8.59
CA LEU A 95 1.64 -11.76 8.83
C LEU A 95 1.34 -11.08 10.16
N LYS A 96 2.37 -10.76 10.95
CA LYS A 96 2.24 -9.75 12.00
C LYS A 96 2.14 -8.39 11.31
N ALA A 97 1.16 -7.58 11.70
CA ALA A 97 0.94 -6.27 11.10
C ALA A 97 0.61 -5.24 12.18
N VAL A 98 1.26 -4.08 12.12
CA VAL A 98 1.11 -3.03 13.14
C VAL A 98 0.96 -1.66 12.46
N PRO A 99 -0.21 -1.00 12.61
CA PRO A 99 -0.34 0.41 12.24
C PRO A 99 0.50 1.29 13.16
N LEU A 100 1.18 2.29 12.59
CA LEU A 100 2.02 3.22 13.34
C LEU A 100 2.09 4.60 12.70
N ALA A 101 2.64 5.56 13.44
CA ALA A 101 2.99 6.88 12.94
C ALA A 101 4.44 6.90 12.42
N ILE A 102 4.66 7.57 11.30
CA ILE A 102 5.95 7.74 10.63
C ILE A 102 6.16 9.24 10.47
N LYS A 103 7.21 9.77 11.10
CA LYS A 103 7.39 11.21 11.26
C LYS A 103 7.86 11.89 9.96
N ASP A 104 8.82 11.29 9.28
CA ASP A 104 9.54 11.86 8.15
C ASP A 104 10.15 10.74 7.30
N GLY A 105 10.94 11.12 6.28
CA GLY A 105 11.59 10.18 5.38
C GLY A 105 12.69 9.34 6.04
N GLU A 106 13.39 9.87 7.04
CA GLU A 106 14.40 9.11 7.79
C GLU A 106 13.75 8.00 8.62
N ALA A 107 12.65 8.32 9.32
CA ALA A 107 11.87 7.31 10.03
C ALA A 107 11.30 6.26 9.05
N LEU A 108 10.88 6.67 7.85
CA LEU A 108 10.43 5.72 6.82
C LEU A 108 11.57 4.80 6.37
N GLU A 109 12.77 5.33 6.13
CA GLU A 109 13.96 4.55 5.76
C GLU A 109 14.37 3.55 6.85
N GLU A 110 14.33 3.96 8.11
CA GLU A 110 14.58 3.07 9.24
C GLU A 110 13.59 1.89 9.26
N LEU A 111 12.31 2.16 9.02
CA LEU A 111 11.30 1.10 8.93
C LEU A 111 11.54 0.20 7.73
N LEU A 112 11.83 0.79 6.56
CA LEU A 112 12.09 0.04 5.34
C LEU A 112 13.29 -0.90 5.50
N SER A 113 14.37 -0.44 6.13
CA SER A 113 15.56 -1.27 6.36
C SER A 113 15.36 -2.40 7.39
N LYS A 114 14.47 -2.21 8.39
CA LYS A 114 14.25 -3.18 9.46
C LYS A 114 13.08 -4.14 9.21
N LYS A 115 12.01 -3.65 8.59
CA LYS A 115 10.72 -4.35 8.42
C LYS A 115 10.40 -4.65 6.97
N GLY A 116 11.10 -4.02 6.03
CA GLY A 116 10.77 -4.08 4.62
C GLY A 116 9.69 -3.07 4.21
N PRO A 117 9.04 -3.29 3.06
CA PRO A 117 8.03 -2.41 2.48
C PRO A 117 6.88 -2.07 3.43
N VAL A 118 6.40 -0.82 3.36
CA VAL A 118 5.42 -0.26 4.31
C VAL A 118 4.19 0.21 3.55
N ILE A 119 2.99 -0.16 3.98
CA ILE A 119 1.77 0.48 3.44
C ILE A 119 1.66 1.87 4.06
N VAL A 120 1.49 2.90 3.24
CA VAL A 120 1.42 4.30 3.69
C VAL A 120 0.19 5.00 3.15
N SER A 121 -0.35 5.94 3.93
CA SER A 121 -1.51 6.75 3.53
C SER A 121 -1.10 8.11 2.99
N VAL A 122 -1.48 8.34 1.72
CA VAL A 122 -1.11 9.51 0.91
C VAL A 122 -2.33 10.06 0.18
N THR A 123 -2.20 11.23 -0.44
CA THR A 123 -3.16 11.68 -1.48
C THR A 123 -2.80 11.05 -2.83
N GLY A 124 -3.83 10.63 -3.57
CA GLY A 124 -3.69 9.97 -4.87
C GLY A 124 -2.88 10.81 -5.85
N GLN A 125 -1.98 10.17 -6.61
CA GLN A 125 -1.03 10.81 -7.54
C GLN A 125 0.01 11.76 -6.90
N LEU A 126 0.03 11.85 -5.57
CA LEU A 126 1.01 12.59 -4.80
C LEU A 126 1.13 14.07 -5.23
N PRO A 127 0.05 14.88 -5.29
CA PRO A 127 0.14 16.29 -5.62
C PRO A 127 0.93 17.09 -4.56
N GLU A 128 1.57 18.18 -5.00
CA GLU A 128 2.23 19.14 -4.11
C GLU A 128 1.29 20.29 -3.70
N ASP A 129 0.04 19.96 -3.37
CA ASP A 129 -1.00 20.92 -2.99
C ASP A 129 -1.33 20.91 -1.49
N GLY A 130 -0.61 20.09 -0.70
CA GLY A 130 -0.75 19.97 0.75
C GLY A 130 -1.92 19.11 1.23
N ARG A 131 -2.76 18.57 0.33
CA ARG A 131 -3.78 17.58 0.71
C ARG A 131 -3.10 16.28 1.14
N LYS A 132 -3.69 15.61 2.14
CA LYS A 132 -3.13 14.38 2.70
C LYS A 132 -4.21 13.31 2.88
N GLY A 133 -3.86 12.08 2.49
CA GLY A 133 -4.71 10.90 2.66
C GLY A 133 -5.75 10.72 1.54
N GLY A 134 -6.60 9.71 1.73
CA GLY A 134 -7.59 9.26 0.74
C GLY A 134 -7.10 8.16 -0.20
N HIS A 135 -5.81 7.83 -0.17
CA HIS A 135 -5.22 6.75 -0.95
C HIS A 135 -4.18 5.96 -0.16
N LEU A 136 -3.95 4.70 -0.54
CA LEU A 136 -2.93 3.83 0.03
C LEU A 136 -1.99 3.34 -1.07
N ILE A 137 -0.68 3.39 -0.78
CA ILE A 137 0.39 2.87 -1.63
C ILE A 137 1.37 2.08 -0.77
N VAL A 138 2.25 1.27 -1.39
CA VAL A 138 3.35 0.61 -0.69
C VAL A 138 4.61 1.45 -0.90
N ALA A 139 5.16 2.04 0.17
CA ALA A 139 6.50 2.61 0.15
C ALA A 139 7.53 1.47 0.09
N CYS A 140 8.45 1.57 -0.87
CA CYS A 140 9.39 0.52 -1.20
C CYS A 140 10.85 0.95 -1.06
N GLY A 141 11.13 2.24 -0.92
CA GLY A 141 12.51 2.67 -0.89
C GLY A 141 12.72 4.16 -0.69
N ARG A 142 13.93 4.49 -0.27
CA ARG A 142 14.45 5.85 -0.17
C ARG A 142 15.88 5.84 -0.71
N TYR A 143 16.17 6.66 -1.72
CA TYR A 143 17.46 6.68 -2.41
C TYR A 143 17.75 8.07 -2.97
N GLN A 144 19.00 8.34 -3.35
CA GLN A 144 19.44 9.59 -3.94
C GLN A 144 19.51 9.45 -5.46
N GLU A 145 18.93 10.38 -6.21
CA GLU A 145 19.04 10.44 -7.67
C GLU A 145 19.37 11.88 -8.08
N ASN A 146 20.52 12.08 -8.74
CA ASN A 146 20.99 13.41 -9.15
C ASN A 146 21.00 14.46 -8.02
N GLY A 147 21.33 14.04 -6.79
CA GLY A 147 21.35 14.90 -5.60
C GLY A 147 19.97 15.22 -5.01
N ILE A 148 18.91 14.57 -5.50
CA ILE A 148 17.55 14.69 -4.97
C ILE A 148 17.22 13.41 -4.21
N GLN A 149 16.71 13.56 -2.99
CA GLN A 149 16.16 12.43 -2.24
C GLN A 149 14.84 11.98 -2.87
N MET A 150 14.76 10.71 -3.23
CA MET A 150 13.62 10.07 -3.88
C MET A 150 12.97 9.05 -2.95
N ILE A 151 11.65 8.88 -3.10
CA ILE A 151 10.87 7.81 -2.48
C ILE A 151 10.34 6.90 -3.59
N ALA A 152 10.71 5.62 -3.56
CA ALA A 152 10.14 4.59 -4.41
C ALA A 152 8.87 4.01 -3.80
N PHE A 153 7.88 3.69 -4.63
CA PHE A 153 6.61 3.11 -4.21
C PHE A 153 5.96 2.25 -5.29
N ARG A 154 5.02 1.42 -4.87
CA ARG A 154 4.03 0.78 -5.72
C ARG A 154 2.64 1.34 -5.44
N ASP A 155 2.03 1.94 -6.45
CA ASP A 155 0.67 2.48 -6.39
C ASP A 155 -0.30 1.55 -7.15
N PRO A 156 -1.36 1.03 -6.50
CA PRO A 156 -2.32 0.13 -7.13
C PRO A 156 -3.24 0.81 -8.16
N SER A 157 -3.29 2.15 -8.19
CA SER A 157 -4.09 2.94 -9.13
C SER A 157 -3.56 2.86 -10.56
N ARG A 158 -4.37 3.28 -11.54
CA ARG A 158 -3.93 3.37 -12.95
C ARG A 158 -2.71 4.26 -13.15
N TRP A 159 -2.60 5.36 -12.39
CA TRP A 159 -1.44 6.26 -12.42
C TRP A 159 -0.16 5.55 -11.97
N GLY A 160 -0.26 4.69 -10.96
CA GLY A 160 0.83 3.85 -10.47
C GLY A 160 1.36 2.80 -11.44
N LYS A 161 0.73 2.60 -12.61
CA LYS A 161 1.26 1.70 -13.65
C LYS A 161 2.55 2.25 -14.27
N THR A 162 2.64 3.58 -14.42
CA THR A 162 3.78 4.25 -15.06
C THR A 162 4.57 5.12 -14.09
N ASN A 163 4.10 5.29 -12.86
CA ASN A 163 4.75 6.09 -11.82
C ASN A 163 5.09 5.21 -10.62
N SER A 164 6.35 5.22 -10.19
CA SER A 164 6.84 4.38 -9.08
C SER A 164 7.86 5.07 -8.18
N ASN A 165 8.11 6.35 -8.41
CA ASN A 165 8.92 7.19 -7.53
C ASN A 165 8.54 8.66 -7.70
N VAL A 166 8.82 9.45 -6.66
CA VAL A 166 8.76 10.92 -6.66
C VAL A 166 9.86 11.45 -5.74
N SER A 167 10.14 12.75 -5.80
CA SER A 167 10.98 13.39 -4.78
C SER A 167 10.36 13.24 -3.38
N GLU A 168 11.21 13.14 -2.37
CA GLU A 168 10.78 13.06 -0.96
C GLU A 168 9.91 14.25 -0.58
N LYS A 169 10.27 15.46 -1.04
CA LYS A 169 9.44 16.67 -0.85
C LYS A 169 8.02 16.47 -1.36
N ARG A 170 7.86 15.95 -2.58
CA ARG A 170 6.56 15.68 -3.19
C ARG A 170 5.79 14.62 -2.41
N PHE A 171 6.45 13.54 -2.03
CA PHE A 171 5.85 12.50 -1.19
C PHE A 171 5.32 13.06 0.14
N LEU A 172 6.15 13.84 0.87
CA LEU A 172 5.80 14.40 2.17
C LEU A 172 4.66 15.44 2.12
N SER A 173 4.48 16.11 0.97
CA SER A 173 3.34 17.00 0.75
C SER A 173 2.00 16.26 0.80
N SER A 174 1.98 15.00 0.33
CA SER A 174 0.80 14.12 0.30
C SER A 174 0.71 13.13 1.45
N PHE A 175 1.82 12.84 2.14
CA PHE A 175 1.89 11.81 3.18
C PHE A 175 1.25 12.25 4.49
N THR A 176 0.35 11.39 5.02
CA THR A 176 -0.37 11.63 6.28
C THR A 176 0.47 11.40 7.54
N GLY A 177 1.66 10.79 7.41
CA GLY A 177 2.44 10.33 8.57
C GLY A 177 1.94 9.02 9.16
N ARG A 178 1.07 8.26 8.46
CA ARG A 178 0.52 6.99 8.94
C ARG A 178 0.90 5.85 8.01
N GLY A 179 1.31 4.73 8.59
CA GLY A 179 1.59 3.51 7.84
C GLY A 179 1.28 2.23 8.60
N ILE A 180 1.53 1.11 7.93
CA ILE A 180 1.39 -0.26 8.48
C ILE A 180 2.68 -0.99 8.14
N VAL A 181 3.33 -1.55 9.15
CA VAL A 181 4.52 -2.40 8.99
C VAL A 181 4.15 -3.86 9.18
N PHE A 182 4.95 -4.73 8.58
CA PHE A 182 4.65 -6.16 8.49
C PHE A 182 5.87 -7.00 8.85
N GLU A 183 5.62 -8.19 9.37
CA GLU A 183 6.64 -9.22 9.58
C GLU A 183 6.03 -10.60 9.33
N LYS A 184 6.84 -11.54 8.84
CA LYS A 184 6.46 -12.95 8.79
C LYS A 184 6.46 -13.54 10.21
N TYR A 185 5.54 -14.47 10.49
CA TYR A 185 5.56 -15.22 11.74
C TYR A 185 6.85 -16.01 11.93
#